data_AF-A0A5E4QBK9-F1
#
_entry.id   AF-A0A5E4QBK9-F1
#
_cell.length_a   1.000
_cell.length_b   1.000
_cell.length_c   1.000
_cell.angle_alpha   90.00
_cell.angle_beta   90.00
_cell.angle_gamma   90.00
#
_symmetry.space_group_name_H-M   'P 1'
#
loop_
_entity.id
_entity.type
_entity.pdbx_description
1 polymer ?
#
loop_
_entity_poly.entity_id
_entity_poly.type
_entity_poly.pdbx_seq_one_letter_code
_entity_poly.pdbx_strand_id
1 'polypeptide(L)'
;MQQENTVVTISNLLSIVLMGSLYKNKLLDFEEVLVEMGWVIKVLRTLGASVFENDVRSSVERVLVVHRSMVTLDKDKKLRLVSSALREVDSGVQMNMKGHILKAQTMVSAVPIVQLQLYVNPVLHYLVPPAILYLIVRRGSIEKGELQSTYKDIRRMLSNEFYHLQENEDRTFNKALEYCTQNQVVVASGTTFSDGTDQRLQDLLQWARAVKRVQELVEERGLHPYCLSLEAAGNCLQGLVMAGAAARRKICGRTDN
;
A
#
# COMPACT_ATOMS: atom_id res chain seq x y z
N MET A 1 -7.64 17.43 -8.94
CA MET A 1 -8.56 17.89 -7.86
C MET A 1 -8.59 17.01 -6.61
N GLN A 2 -9.04 15.74 -6.62
CA GLN A 2 -9.23 15.01 -5.34
C GLN A 2 -7.90 14.59 -4.66
N GLN A 3 -6.86 14.19 -5.40
CA GLN A 3 -5.54 13.85 -4.83
C GLN A 3 -4.72 15.07 -4.35
N GLU A 4 -4.88 16.22 -5.00
CA GLU A 4 -4.16 17.46 -4.64
C GLU A 4 -4.69 18.07 -3.34
N ASN A 5 -5.95 17.77 -2.99
CA ASN A 5 -6.60 18.21 -1.76
C ASN A 5 -6.70 17.09 -0.71
N THR A 6 -6.04 15.94 -0.93
CA THR A 6 -6.03 14.85 0.06
C THR A 6 -5.15 15.24 1.23
N VAL A 7 -5.77 15.41 2.39
CA VAL A 7 -5.06 15.62 3.66
C VAL A 7 -4.67 14.25 4.20
N VAL A 8 -3.37 14.04 4.40
CA VAL A 8 -2.84 12.80 5.00
C VAL A 8 -3.11 12.86 6.50
N THR A 9 -3.92 11.92 6.99
CA THR A 9 -4.31 11.83 8.39
C THR A 9 -3.28 11.04 9.21
N ILE A 10 -3.37 11.16 10.55
CA ILE A 10 -2.58 10.35 11.47
C ILE A 10 -2.79 8.84 11.27
N SER A 11 -4.00 8.40 10.92
CA SER A 11 -4.27 6.99 10.64
C SER A 11 -3.57 6.52 9.36
N ASN A 12 -3.47 7.39 8.35
CA ASN A 12 -2.68 7.09 7.15
C ASN A 12 -1.19 6.94 7.49
N LEU A 13 -0.64 7.88 8.25
CA LEU A 13 0.77 7.87 8.67
C LEU A 13 1.09 6.63 9.51
N LEU A 14 0.27 6.31 10.51
CA LEU A 14 0.48 5.13 11.35
C LEU A 14 0.44 3.85 10.52
N SER A 15 -0.43 3.80 9.51
CA SER A 15 -0.53 2.66 8.61
C SER A 15 0.70 2.50 7.71
N ILE A 16 1.31 3.60 7.26
CA ILE A 16 2.59 3.59 6.54
C ILE A 16 3.72 3.07 7.45
N VAL A 17 3.80 3.56 8.70
CA VAL A 17 4.80 3.11 9.68
C VAL A 17 4.64 1.62 10.00
N LEU A 18 3.39 1.18 10.23
CA LEU A 18 3.08 -0.22 10.50
C LEU A 18 3.42 -1.12 9.29
N MET A 19 3.10 -0.68 8.07
CA MET A 19 3.45 -1.45 6.89
C MET A 19 4.96 -1.54 6.67
N GLY A 20 5.70 -0.45 6.92
CA GLY A 20 7.16 -0.49 6.90
C GLY A 20 7.76 -1.44 7.95
N SER A 21 7.19 -1.44 9.16
CA SER A 21 7.53 -2.38 10.24
C SER A 21 7.31 -3.83 9.84
N LEU A 22 6.16 -4.14 9.21
CA LEU A 22 5.85 -5.48 8.69
C LEU A 22 6.80 -5.90 7.57
N TYR A 23 7.09 -5.00 6.63
CA TYR A 23 8.03 -5.26 5.53
C TYR A 23 9.44 -5.59 6.05
N LYS A 24 9.90 -4.86 7.07
CA LYS A 24 11.21 -5.08 7.71
C LYS A 24 11.20 -6.24 8.72
N ASN A 25 10.03 -6.84 8.97
CA ASN A 25 9.81 -7.82 10.04
C ASN A 25 10.36 -7.34 11.40
N LYS A 26 10.22 -6.04 11.69
CA LYS A 26 10.72 -5.40 12.91
C LYS A 26 9.54 -4.82 13.69
N LEU A 27 9.36 -5.27 14.92
CA LEU A 27 8.36 -4.70 15.82
C LEU A 27 8.88 -3.40 16.44
N LEU A 28 8.04 -2.37 16.43
CA LEU A 28 8.35 -1.04 16.96
C LEU A 28 7.65 -0.84 18.31
N ASP A 29 8.34 -0.32 19.31
CA ASP A 29 7.65 0.23 20.49
C ASP A 29 7.06 1.62 20.19
N PHE A 30 6.31 2.14 21.16
CA PHE A 30 5.63 3.40 21.02
C PHE A 30 6.56 4.58 20.71
N GLU A 31 7.74 4.66 21.34
CA GLU A 31 8.68 5.77 21.09
C GLU A 31 9.33 5.62 19.71
N GLU A 32 9.68 4.41 19.30
CA GLU A 32 10.13 4.12 17.93
C GLU A 32 9.05 4.51 16.90
N VAL A 33 7.77 4.24 17.16
CA VAL A 33 6.66 4.65 16.30
C VAL A 33 6.62 6.17 16.16
N LEU A 34 6.74 6.94 17.25
CA LEU A 34 6.71 8.40 17.17
C LEU A 34 7.88 8.96 16.34
N VAL A 35 9.06 8.37 16.47
CA VAL A 35 10.24 8.72 15.65
C VAL A 35 10.00 8.43 14.18
N GLU A 36 9.46 7.25 13.84
CA GLU A 36 9.13 6.89 12.46
C GLU A 36 8.02 7.78 11.88
N MET A 37 6.99 8.10 12.65
CA MET A 37 5.93 9.03 12.27
C MET A 37 6.49 10.40 11.92
N GLY A 38 7.35 10.96 12.77
CA GLY A 38 7.99 12.25 12.53
C GLY A 38 8.83 12.27 11.24
N TRP A 39 9.49 11.15 10.92
CA TRP A 39 10.24 11.01 9.68
C TRP A 39 9.33 10.88 8.44
N VAL A 40 8.30 10.03 8.48
CA VAL A 40 7.33 9.86 7.38
C VAL A 40 6.60 11.17 7.08
N ILE A 41 6.25 11.95 8.10
CA ILE A 41 5.65 13.29 7.92
C ILE A 41 6.57 14.19 7.11
N LYS A 42 7.88 14.21 7.41
CA LYS A 42 8.85 15.02 6.65
C LYS A 42 8.92 14.56 5.20
N VAL A 43 9.07 13.25 4.96
CA VAL A 43 9.10 12.65 3.62
C VAL A 43 7.88 13.08 2.80
N LEU A 44 6.67 12.88 3.35
CA LEU A 44 5.44 13.16 2.63
C LEU A 44 5.25 14.66 2.38
N ARG A 45 5.59 15.52 3.34
CA ARG A 45 5.57 16.99 3.14
C ARG A 45 6.50 17.43 2.02
N THR A 46 7.73 16.88 1.95
CA THR A 46 8.67 17.17 0.86
C THR A 46 8.12 16.71 -0.50
N LEU A 47 7.33 15.63 -0.52
CA LEU A 47 6.63 15.15 -1.72
C LEU A 47 5.32 15.91 -2.03
N GLY A 48 5.01 16.97 -1.27
CA GLY A 48 3.86 17.84 -1.49
C GLY A 48 2.56 17.41 -0.81
N ALA A 49 2.62 16.47 0.14
CA ALA A 49 1.45 16.08 0.91
C ALA A 49 1.10 17.13 1.98
N SER A 50 -0.19 17.42 2.13
CA SER A 50 -0.71 18.23 3.22
C SER A 50 -0.89 17.37 4.46
N VAL A 51 -0.02 17.58 5.46
CA VAL A 51 -0.07 16.87 6.74
C VAL A 51 -0.28 17.89 7.86
N PHE A 52 -1.48 17.92 8.44
CA PHE A 52 -1.83 18.81 9.55
C PHE A 52 -1.87 18.00 10.84
N GLU A 53 -0.73 17.95 11.53
CA GLU A 53 -0.64 17.29 12.84
C GLU A 53 0.29 18.10 13.74
N ASN A 54 -0.27 18.61 14.84
CA ASN A 54 0.44 19.46 15.80
C ASN A 54 0.92 18.66 17.02
N ASP A 55 0.25 17.55 17.33
CA ASP A 55 0.59 16.68 18.45
C ASP A 55 0.52 15.21 18.01
N VAL A 56 1.62 14.75 17.42
CA VAL A 56 1.74 13.38 16.91
C VAL A 56 1.49 12.36 18.01
N ARG A 57 1.95 12.60 19.25
CA ARG A 57 1.82 11.63 20.34
C ARG A 57 0.36 11.42 20.69
N SER A 58 -0.35 12.48 21.06
CA SER A 58 -1.76 12.33 21.45
C SER A 58 -2.63 11.90 20.28
N SER A 59 -2.27 12.25 19.04
CA SER A 59 -2.97 11.75 17.86
C SER A 59 -2.76 10.24 17.65
N VAL A 60 -1.55 9.70 17.84
CA VAL A 60 -1.31 8.26 17.76
C VAL A 60 -2.07 7.52 18.88
N GLU A 61 -2.06 8.03 20.11
CA GLU A 61 -2.82 7.44 21.22
C GLU A 61 -4.32 7.35 20.89
N ARG A 62 -4.90 8.43 20.36
CA ARG A 62 -6.30 8.44 19.91
C ARG A 62 -6.56 7.40 18.81
N VAL A 63 -5.69 7.31 17.81
CA VAL A 63 -5.82 6.34 16.72
C VAL A 63 -5.79 4.91 17.25
N LEU A 64 -4.89 4.59 18.19
CA LEU A 64 -4.81 3.26 18.80
C LEU A 64 -6.07 2.90 19.58
N VAL A 65 -6.74 3.88 20.20
CA VAL A 65 -8.03 3.67 20.87
C VAL A 65 -9.15 3.44 19.85
N VAL A 66 -9.26 4.30 18.83
CA VAL A 66 -10.33 4.24 17.81
C VAL A 66 -10.21 2.98 16.95
N HIS A 67 -8.99 2.61 16.57
CA HIS A 67 -8.72 1.47 15.69
C HIS A 67 -8.20 0.23 16.43
N ARG A 68 -8.48 0.10 17.73
CA ARG A 68 -8.04 -1.02 18.59
C ARG A 68 -8.36 -2.42 18.06
N SER A 69 -9.36 -2.54 17.17
CA SER A 69 -9.74 -3.80 16.54
C SER A 69 -8.86 -4.18 15.34
N MET A 70 -8.06 -3.25 14.83
CA MET A 70 -7.18 -3.41 13.67
C MET A 70 -5.70 -3.30 14.08
N VAL A 71 -5.37 -2.32 14.94
CA VAL A 71 -3.99 -2.04 15.38
C VAL A 71 -3.98 -1.85 16.89
N THR A 72 -3.02 -2.47 17.57
CA THR A 72 -2.84 -2.34 19.02
C THR A 72 -1.37 -2.39 19.41
N LEU A 73 -1.07 -2.01 20.66
CA LEU A 73 0.16 -2.39 21.32
C LEU A 73 -0.04 -3.75 22.00
N ASP A 74 0.92 -4.66 21.86
CA ASP A 74 0.93 -5.93 22.56
C ASP A 74 1.35 -5.79 24.03
N LYS A 75 1.49 -6.92 24.74
CA LYS A 75 1.89 -6.94 26.16
C LYS A 75 3.25 -6.28 26.41
N ASP A 76 4.13 -6.30 25.41
CA ASP A 76 5.47 -5.72 25.44
C ASP A 76 5.48 -4.28 24.91
N LYS A 77 4.30 -3.68 24.75
CA LYS A 77 4.09 -2.34 24.19
C LYS A 77 4.62 -2.18 22.77
N LYS A 78 4.64 -3.26 21.98
CA LYS A 78 5.04 -3.24 20.57
C LYS A 78 3.82 -3.15 19.65
N LEU A 79 3.91 -2.32 18.61
CA LEU A 79 2.85 -2.10 17.63
C LEU A 79 2.62 -3.35 16.78
N ARG A 80 1.37 -3.79 16.68
CA ARG A 80 0.97 -4.96 15.87
C ARG A 80 -0.39 -4.78 15.23
N LEU A 81 -0.59 -5.47 14.11
CA LEU A 81 -1.92 -5.77 13.58
C LEU A 81 -2.63 -6.76 14.49
N VAL A 82 -3.90 -6.48 14.78
CA VAL A 82 -4.77 -7.41 15.51
C VAL A 82 -5.16 -8.54 14.57
N SER A 83 -4.55 -9.69 14.79
CA SER A 83 -5.03 -10.95 14.25
C SER A 83 -6.14 -11.43 15.18
N SER A 84 -7.39 -11.12 14.83
CA SER A 84 -8.54 -11.58 15.62
C SER A 84 -8.48 -13.11 15.69
N ALA A 85 -8.46 -13.69 16.90
CA ALA A 85 -8.71 -15.12 17.07
C ALA A 85 -9.98 -15.48 16.29
N LEU A 86 -9.93 -16.60 15.56
CA LEU A 86 -11.00 -17.14 14.70
C LEU A 86 -12.39 -16.80 15.25
N ARG A 87 -12.94 -15.64 14.86
CA ARG A 87 -14.35 -15.39 15.05
C ARG A 87 -14.99 -16.21 13.96
N GLU A 88 -15.65 -17.30 14.35
CA GLU A 88 -16.58 -17.98 13.46
C GLU A 88 -17.40 -16.90 12.77
N VAL A 89 -17.33 -16.87 11.44
CA VAL A 89 -18.03 -15.88 10.65
C VAL A 89 -19.51 -16.02 11.01
N ASP A 90 -20.07 -14.97 11.60
CA ASP A 90 -21.45 -14.96 12.09
C ASP A 90 -22.40 -15.46 10.98
N SER A 91 -23.38 -16.28 11.34
CA SER A 91 -24.24 -17.00 10.38
C SER A 91 -25.01 -16.03 9.48
N GLY A 92 -25.32 -14.82 9.96
CA GLY A 92 -25.90 -13.73 9.19
C GLY A 92 -24.96 -13.10 8.14
N VAL A 93 -23.64 -13.13 8.38
CA VAL A 93 -22.64 -12.67 7.40
C VAL A 93 -22.43 -13.75 6.33
N GLN A 94 -22.43 -15.03 6.72
CA GLN A 94 -22.37 -16.15 5.76
C GLN A 94 -23.56 -16.15 4.80
N MET A 95 -24.77 -15.84 5.27
CA MET A 95 -25.97 -15.77 4.42
C MET A 95 -25.92 -14.66 3.38
N ASN A 96 -25.20 -13.57 3.65
CA ASN A 96 -25.14 -12.40 2.76
C ASN A 96 -23.91 -12.40 1.84
N MET A 97 -22.92 -13.26 2.10
CA MET A 97 -21.71 -13.36 1.28
C MET A 97 -21.94 -14.25 0.06
N LYS A 98 -21.86 -13.65 -1.14
CA LYS A 98 -21.90 -14.39 -2.42
C LYS A 98 -20.49 -14.86 -2.78
N GLY A 99 -20.23 -16.18 -2.79
CA GLY A 99 -18.96 -16.78 -3.24
C GLY A 99 -18.44 -17.89 -2.32
N HIS A 100 -17.24 -18.42 -2.60
CA HIS A 100 -16.56 -19.35 -1.69
C HIS A 100 -16.02 -18.59 -0.47
N ILE A 101 -16.37 -19.07 0.73
CA ILE A 101 -15.89 -18.50 1.98
C ILE A 101 -14.39 -18.81 2.12
N LEU A 102 -13.58 -17.76 2.29
CA LEU A 102 -12.16 -17.91 2.62
C LEU A 102 -12.02 -18.72 3.91
N LYS A 103 -11.05 -19.65 3.97
CA LYS A 103 -10.75 -20.38 5.21
C LYS A 103 -10.58 -19.39 6.35
N ALA A 104 -11.12 -19.70 7.52
CA ALA A 104 -11.09 -18.80 8.67
C ALA A 104 -9.65 -18.37 9.03
N GLN A 105 -8.66 -19.26 8.87
CA GLN A 105 -7.24 -18.93 9.03
C GLN A 105 -6.72 -17.90 8.00
N THR A 106 -7.22 -17.95 6.76
CA THR A 106 -6.92 -16.96 5.72
C THR A 106 -7.56 -15.62 6.04
N MET A 107 -8.82 -15.62 6.50
CA MET A 107 -9.53 -14.40 6.91
C MET A 107 -8.82 -13.67 8.04
N VAL A 108 -8.38 -14.41 9.06
CA VAL A 108 -7.69 -13.88 10.25
C VAL A 108 -6.38 -13.15 9.89
N SER A 109 -5.66 -13.62 8.86
CA SER A 109 -4.41 -12.99 8.42
C SER A 109 -4.61 -11.93 7.33
N ALA A 110 -5.54 -12.15 6.39
CA ALA A 110 -5.69 -11.30 5.21
C ALA A 110 -6.52 -10.05 5.49
N VAL A 111 -7.59 -10.15 6.29
CA VAL A 111 -8.51 -9.02 6.55
C VAL A 111 -7.80 -7.82 7.18
N PRO A 112 -6.94 -7.97 8.22
CA PRO A 112 -6.24 -6.82 8.80
C PRO A 112 -5.28 -6.15 7.81
N ILE A 113 -4.64 -6.92 6.93
CA ILE A 113 -3.74 -6.38 5.88
C ILE A 113 -4.56 -5.59 4.85
N VAL A 114 -5.72 -6.10 4.44
CA VAL A 114 -6.62 -5.40 3.51
C VAL A 114 -7.17 -4.12 4.14
N GLN A 115 -7.57 -4.17 5.41
CA GLN A 115 -8.03 -2.98 6.14
C GLN A 115 -6.91 -1.94 6.25
N LEU A 116 -5.67 -2.37 6.47
CA LEU A 116 -4.51 -1.47 6.47
C LEU A 116 -4.33 -0.77 5.12
N GLN A 117 -4.58 -1.45 4.00
CA GLN A 117 -4.49 -0.85 2.65
C GLN A 117 -5.46 0.30 2.42
N LEU A 118 -6.61 0.33 3.10
CA LEU A 118 -7.54 1.45 3.02
C LEU A 118 -6.91 2.77 3.47
N TYR A 119 -5.90 2.70 4.35
CA TYR A 119 -5.17 3.85 4.86
C TYR A 119 -3.85 4.09 4.11
N VAL A 120 -3.21 3.05 3.59
CA VAL A 120 -1.95 3.17 2.84
C VAL A 120 -2.17 3.70 1.43
N ASN A 121 -3.16 3.15 0.69
CA ASN A 121 -3.39 3.48 -0.72
C ASN A 121 -3.59 4.97 -1.00
N PRO A 122 -4.33 5.75 -0.19
CA PRO A 122 -4.48 7.19 -0.40
C PRO A 122 -3.19 8.00 -0.27
N VAL A 123 -2.09 7.41 0.23
CA VAL A 123 -0.79 8.07 0.37
C VAL A 123 0.20 7.60 -0.71
N LEU A 124 -0.01 6.42 -1.29
CA LEU A 124 0.92 5.82 -2.24
C LEU A 124 1.16 6.68 -3.47
N HIS A 125 0.20 7.51 -3.91
CA HIS A 125 0.41 8.37 -5.08
C HIS A 125 1.56 9.38 -4.90
N TYR A 126 1.90 9.76 -3.66
CA TYR A 126 3.09 10.58 -3.37
C TYR A 126 4.39 9.78 -3.50
N LEU A 127 4.39 8.51 -3.07
CA LEU A 127 5.58 7.67 -2.97
C LEU A 127 5.89 6.89 -4.26
N VAL A 128 4.87 6.56 -5.06
CA VAL A 128 5.00 5.72 -6.26
C VAL A 128 5.91 6.33 -7.32
N PRO A 129 5.82 7.65 -7.67
CA PRO A 129 6.71 8.26 -8.62
C PRO A 129 8.21 8.10 -8.28
N PRO A 130 8.71 8.51 -7.08
CA PRO A 130 10.11 8.27 -6.73
C PRO A 130 10.44 6.78 -6.56
N ALA A 131 9.48 5.94 -6.14
CA ALA A 131 9.70 4.51 -5.97
C ALA A 131 9.97 3.77 -7.30
N ILE A 132 9.19 4.05 -8.34
CA ILE A 132 9.42 3.48 -9.68
C ILE A 132 10.80 3.88 -10.18
N LEU A 133 11.14 5.17 -10.07
CA LEU A 133 12.42 5.70 -10.53
C LEU A 133 13.59 5.02 -9.82
N TYR A 134 13.56 4.98 -8.48
CA TYR A 134 14.59 4.33 -7.68
C TYR A 134 14.79 2.87 -8.10
N LEU A 135 13.70 2.13 -8.33
CA LEU A 135 13.79 0.70 -8.62
C LEU A 135 14.24 0.38 -10.04
N ILE A 136 14.16 1.33 -10.97
CA ILE A 136 14.83 1.21 -12.26
C ILE A 136 16.34 1.39 -12.04
N VAL A 137 16.76 2.45 -11.36
CA VAL A 137 18.18 2.76 -11.09
C VAL A 137 18.86 1.67 -10.26
N ARG A 138 18.16 1.06 -9.30
CA ARG A 138 18.69 -0.03 -8.48
C ARG A 138 19.09 -1.27 -9.29
N ARG A 139 18.54 -1.45 -10.51
CA ARG A 139 18.91 -2.59 -11.37
C ARG A 139 20.29 -2.42 -12.02
N GLY A 140 20.82 -1.20 -12.05
CA GLY A 140 22.10 -0.88 -12.66
C GLY A 140 22.17 0.59 -13.05
N SER A 141 23.39 1.06 -13.29
CA SER A 141 23.61 2.42 -13.79
C SER A 141 22.88 2.61 -15.12
N ILE A 142 22.13 3.71 -15.25
CA ILE A 142 21.25 3.97 -16.39
C ILE A 142 21.36 5.43 -16.85
N GLU A 143 21.31 5.66 -18.15
CA GLU A 143 21.31 7.03 -18.70
C GLU A 143 19.94 7.70 -18.51
N LYS A 144 19.91 9.03 -18.32
CA LYS A 144 18.68 9.81 -18.13
C LYS A 144 17.59 9.51 -19.18
N GLY A 145 17.96 9.43 -20.46
CA GLY A 145 17.00 9.21 -21.55
C GLY A 145 16.33 7.84 -21.45
N GLU A 146 17.11 6.79 -21.21
CA GLU A 146 16.63 5.43 -21.01
C GLU A 146 15.80 5.31 -19.72
N LEU A 147 16.24 5.97 -18.64
CA LEU A 147 15.50 6.04 -17.37
C LEU A 147 14.13 6.66 -17.56
N GLN A 148 14.03 7.77 -18.29
CA GLN A 148 12.76 8.45 -18.58
C GLN A 148 11.84 7.58 -19.42
N SER A 149 12.37 6.91 -20.45
CA SER A 149 11.59 5.99 -21.30
C SER A 149 11.02 4.83 -20.47
N THR A 150 11.88 4.14 -19.72
CA THR A 150 11.50 3.00 -18.87
C THR A 150 10.51 3.40 -17.80
N TYR A 151 10.69 4.57 -17.20
CA TYR A 151 9.77 5.13 -16.21
C TYR A 151 8.36 5.32 -16.78
N LYS A 152 8.25 5.93 -17.97
CA LYS A 152 6.96 6.13 -18.65
C LYS A 152 6.29 4.81 -19.00
N ASP A 153 7.05 3.83 -19.47
CA ASP A 153 6.50 2.52 -19.82
C ASP A 153 5.94 1.80 -18.58
N ILE A 154 6.68 1.77 -17.46
CA ILE A 154 6.20 1.19 -16.21
C ILE A 154 4.95 1.94 -15.72
N ARG A 155 4.93 3.27 -15.78
CA ARG A 155 3.75 4.04 -15.37
C ARG A 155 2.53 3.79 -16.25
N ARG A 156 2.71 3.65 -17.56
CA ARG A 156 1.63 3.28 -18.49
C ARG A 156 1.08 1.91 -18.16
N MET A 157 1.93 0.93 -17.85
CA MET A 157 1.50 -0.40 -17.41
C MET A 157 0.70 -0.37 -16.10
N LEU A 158 1.02 0.56 -15.19
CA LEU A 158 0.37 0.69 -13.89
C LEU A 158 -0.78 1.70 -13.88
N SER A 159 -1.19 2.21 -15.04
CA SER A 159 -2.21 3.28 -15.18
C SER A 159 -3.58 2.92 -14.59
N ASN A 160 -3.93 1.62 -14.59
CA ASN A 160 -5.18 1.12 -14.02
C ASN A 160 -5.10 0.87 -12.50
N GLU A 161 -3.89 0.81 -11.93
CA GLU A 161 -3.67 0.56 -10.51
C GLU A 161 -3.49 1.86 -9.73
N PHE A 162 -2.81 2.83 -10.33
CA PHE A 162 -2.61 4.15 -9.74
C PHE A 162 -3.27 5.20 -10.63
N TYR A 163 -4.44 5.68 -10.20
CA TYR A 163 -5.07 6.80 -10.88
C TYR A 163 -4.16 8.03 -10.78
N HIS A 164 -3.81 8.61 -11.92
CA HIS A 164 -2.89 9.73 -11.99
C HIS A 164 -3.64 10.96 -12.51
N LEU A 165 -3.72 12.00 -11.67
CA LEU A 165 -4.35 13.27 -12.04
C LEU A 165 -3.46 14.20 -12.87
N GLN A 166 -2.15 13.93 -12.98
CA GLN A 166 -1.23 14.89 -13.59
C GLN A 166 -1.25 14.83 -15.12
N GLU A 167 -1.63 15.95 -15.73
CA GLU A 167 -1.65 16.20 -17.18
C GLU A 167 -0.24 16.25 -17.82
N ASN A 168 0.84 16.00 -17.08
CA ASN A 168 2.20 16.03 -17.60
C ASN A 168 3.15 15.01 -16.91
N GLU A 169 3.36 13.87 -17.55
CA GLU A 169 4.27 12.80 -17.09
C GLU A 169 5.72 13.29 -16.97
N ASP A 170 6.18 14.17 -17.87
CA ASP A 170 7.55 14.69 -17.84
C ASP A 170 7.79 15.56 -16.61
N ARG A 171 6.81 16.37 -16.22
CA ARG A 171 6.90 17.12 -14.97
C ARG A 171 6.97 16.20 -13.77
N THR A 172 6.19 15.12 -13.76
CA THR A 172 6.21 14.16 -12.64
C THR A 172 7.54 13.43 -12.56
N PHE A 173 8.07 13.00 -13.70
CA PHE A 173 9.37 12.35 -13.81
C PHE A 173 10.48 13.27 -13.28
N ASN A 174 10.54 14.52 -13.76
CA ASN A 174 11.56 15.47 -13.35
C ASN A 174 11.51 15.77 -11.85
N LYS A 175 10.30 15.96 -11.27
CA LYS A 175 10.13 16.13 -9.82
C LYS A 175 10.59 14.90 -9.03
N ALA A 176 10.24 13.70 -9.49
CA ALA A 176 10.67 12.46 -8.83
C ALA A 176 12.19 12.28 -8.90
N LEU A 177 12.80 12.60 -10.04
CA LEU A 177 14.25 12.52 -10.24
C LEU A 177 14.98 13.53 -9.35
N GLU A 178 14.49 14.78 -9.31
CA GLU A 178 15.00 15.83 -8.44
C GLU A 178 14.91 15.41 -6.97
N TYR A 179 13.75 14.93 -6.52
CA TYR A 179 13.55 14.43 -5.17
C TYR A 179 14.53 13.31 -4.82
N CYS A 180 14.66 12.29 -5.68
CA CYS A 180 15.56 11.17 -5.43
C CYS A 180 17.04 11.61 -5.40
N THR A 181 17.43 12.59 -6.21
CA THR A 181 18.80 13.11 -6.25
C THR A 181 19.10 13.97 -5.02
N GLN A 182 18.20 14.88 -4.66
CA GLN A 182 18.36 15.75 -3.49
C GLN A 182 18.46 14.96 -2.18
N ASN A 183 17.67 13.91 -2.05
CA ASN A 183 17.64 13.05 -0.86
C ASN A 183 18.62 11.87 -0.95
N GLN A 184 19.59 11.89 -1.87
CA GLN A 184 20.65 10.86 -1.98
C GLN A 184 20.12 9.43 -2.11
N VAL A 185 18.91 9.26 -2.67
CA VAL A 185 18.33 7.96 -3.04
C VAL A 185 19.01 7.41 -4.28
N VAL A 186 19.34 8.31 -5.22
CA VAL A 186 20.12 8.04 -6.43
C VAL A 186 21.20 9.10 -6.55
N VAL A 187 22.33 8.74 -7.18
CA VAL A 187 23.46 9.65 -7.43
C VAL A 187 23.62 9.85 -8.93
N ALA A 188 23.77 11.11 -9.32
CA ALA A 188 24.03 11.50 -10.70
C ALA A 188 25.54 11.57 -10.97
N SER A 189 25.99 10.86 -12.01
CA SER A 189 27.35 10.88 -12.55
C SER A 189 27.27 11.33 -14.01
N GLY A 190 27.30 12.64 -14.23
CA GLY A 190 27.05 13.21 -15.56
C GLY A 190 25.60 13.00 -16.01
N THR A 191 25.39 12.24 -17.09
CA THR A 191 24.06 11.88 -17.60
C THR A 191 23.54 10.53 -17.07
N THR A 192 24.36 9.83 -16.30
CA THR A 192 24.03 8.52 -15.75
C THR A 192 23.61 8.61 -14.29
N PHE A 193 22.68 7.73 -13.89
CA PHE A 193 22.18 7.63 -12.52
C PHE A 193 22.48 6.25 -11.97
N SER A 194 22.93 6.21 -10.72
CA SER A 194 23.28 5.00 -9.98
C SER A 194 22.72 5.03 -8.56
N ASP A 195 22.86 3.91 -7.85
CA ASP A 195 22.32 3.78 -6.50
C ASP A 195 22.92 4.81 -5.52
N GLY A 196 22.09 5.29 -4.59
CA GLY A 196 22.47 6.30 -3.62
C GLY A 196 22.91 5.73 -2.27
N THR A 197 22.98 6.60 -1.26
CA THR A 197 23.45 6.25 0.10
C THR A 197 22.35 6.29 1.16
N ASP A 198 21.19 6.90 0.90
CA ASP A 198 20.08 6.94 1.87
C ASP A 198 19.30 5.61 1.88
N GLN A 199 19.84 4.62 2.58
CA GLN A 199 19.24 3.30 2.72
C GLN A 199 17.83 3.36 3.33
N ARG A 200 17.54 4.33 4.20
CA ARG A 200 16.26 4.41 4.90
C ARG A 200 15.15 4.81 3.93
N LEU A 201 15.38 5.83 3.12
CA LEU A 201 14.43 6.27 2.11
C LEU A 201 14.33 5.25 0.96
N GLN A 202 15.45 4.63 0.57
CA GLN A 202 15.47 3.53 -0.37
C GLN A 202 14.59 2.35 0.08
N ASP A 203 14.67 1.94 1.36
CA ASP A 203 13.80 0.90 1.91
C ASP A 203 12.32 1.29 1.82
N LEU A 204 11.99 2.55 2.18
CA LEU A 204 10.62 3.06 2.10
C LEU A 204 10.09 3.01 0.67
N LEU A 205 10.88 3.47 -0.30
CA LEU A 205 10.52 3.46 -1.71
C LEU A 205 10.43 2.03 -2.27
N GLN A 206 11.31 1.13 -1.83
CA GLN A 206 11.27 -0.27 -2.22
C GLN A 206 9.98 -0.94 -1.75
N TRP A 207 9.57 -0.75 -0.49
CA TRP A 207 8.34 -1.36 0.00
C TRP A 207 7.08 -0.63 -0.44
N ALA A 208 7.12 0.69 -0.65
CA ALA A 208 5.99 1.43 -1.22
C ALA A 208 5.57 0.84 -2.58
N ARG A 209 6.52 0.27 -3.35
CA ARG A 209 6.20 -0.61 -4.47
C ARG A 209 5.90 -2.05 -4.04
N ALA A 210 6.62 -2.62 -3.08
CA ALA A 210 6.39 -4.00 -2.60
C ALA A 210 5.07 -4.22 -1.81
N VAL A 211 4.29 -3.19 -1.48
CA VAL A 211 2.86 -3.34 -1.15
C VAL A 211 2.14 -4.10 -2.27
N LYS A 212 2.59 -3.91 -3.52
CA LYS A 212 2.20 -4.71 -4.67
C LYS A 212 2.74 -6.14 -4.64
N ARG A 213 3.91 -6.40 -4.03
CA ARG A 213 4.44 -7.77 -3.84
C ARG A 213 3.60 -8.56 -2.83
N VAL A 214 3.03 -7.92 -1.80
CA VAL A 214 2.05 -8.57 -0.90
C VAL A 214 0.78 -8.94 -1.67
N GLN A 215 0.36 -8.09 -2.60
CA GLN A 215 -0.73 -8.37 -3.53
C GLN A 215 -0.39 -9.53 -4.49
N GLU A 216 0.77 -9.49 -5.15
CA GLU A 216 1.29 -10.58 -6.01
C GLU A 216 1.51 -11.90 -5.26
N LEU A 217 1.97 -11.88 -4.00
CA LEU A 217 2.16 -13.09 -3.17
C LEU A 217 0.84 -13.71 -2.71
N VAL A 218 -0.19 -12.89 -2.55
CA VAL A 218 -1.54 -13.36 -2.24
C VAL A 218 -2.17 -13.93 -3.54
N GLU A 219 -1.90 -13.33 -4.70
CA GLU A 219 -2.25 -13.87 -6.05
C GLU A 219 -1.52 -15.17 -6.41
N GLU A 220 -0.22 -15.28 -6.17
CA GLU A 220 0.60 -16.51 -6.37
C GLU A 220 0.08 -17.68 -5.52
N ARG A 221 -0.64 -17.40 -4.42
CA ARG A 221 -1.32 -18.39 -3.57
C ARG A 221 -2.76 -18.68 -3.98
N GLY A 222 -3.20 -18.18 -5.14
CA GLY A 222 -4.57 -18.34 -5.64
C GLY A 222 -5.61 -17.57 -4.83
N LEU A 223 -5.18 -16.61 -4.01
CA LEU A 223 -6.05 -15.73 -3.23
C LEU A 223 -6.08 -14.39 -3.97
N HIS A 224 -7.17 -14.07 -4.66
CA HIS A 224 -7.27 -12.83 -5.41
C HIS A 224 -7.41 -11.62 -4.45
N PRO A 225 -6.44 -10.70 -4.37
CA PRO A 225 -6.46 -9.57 -3.46
C PRO A 225 -6.50 -8.29 -4.30
N TYR A 226 -7.56 -8.12 -5.08
CA TYR A 226 -7.92 -6.81 -5.63
C TYR A 226 -9.40 -6.58 -5.37
N CYS A 227 -9.70 -5.72 -4.40
CA CYS A 227 -10.97 -5.03 -4.28
C CYS A 227 -10.71 -3.69 -3.61
N LEU A 228 -10.33 -2.67 -4.39
CA LEU A 228 -10.92 -1.36 -4.14
C LEU A 228 -12.38 -1.47 -4.59
N SER A 229 -13.29 -1.36 -3.62
CA SER A 229 -14.75 -1.50 -3.70
C SER A 229 -15.27 -2.92 -4.00
N LEU A 230 -16.13 -3.43 -3.11
CA LEU A 230 -16.95 -4.63 -3.36
C LEU A 230 -17.78 -4.53 -4.64
N GLU A 231 -18.10 -3.31 -5.09
CA GLU A 231 -18.84 -3.07 -6.34
C GLU A 231 -18.02 -3.36 -7.59
N ALA A 232 -16.72 -3.03 -7.61
CA ALA A 232 -15.85 -3.35 -8.75
C ALA A 232 -15.68 -4.87 -8.92
N ALA A 233 -15.58 -5.63 -7.83
CA ALA A 233 -15.54 -7.09 -7.88
C ALA A 233 -16.88 -7.71 -8.31
N GLY A 234 -18.00 -7.15 -7.85
CA GLY A 234 -19.33 -7.52 -8.33
C GLY A 234 -19.48 -7.33 -9.84
N ASN A 235 -19.05 -6.17 -10.35
CA ASN A 235 -19.19 -5.81 -11.76
C ASN A 235 -18.20 -6.57 -12.67
N CYS A 236 -16.98 -6.85 -12.21
CA CYS A 236 -16.00 -7.64 -12.95
C CYS A 236 -16.46 -9.10 -13.11
N LEU A 237 -16.95 -9.73 -12.03
CA LEU A 237 -17.49 -11.08 -12.09
C LEU A 237 -18.73 -11.17 -12.98
N GLN A 238 -19.59 -10.15 -12.97
CA GLN A 238 -20.73 -10.03 -13.88
C GLN A 238 -20.26 -9.92 -15.35
N GLY A 239 -19.25 -9.09 -15.63
CA GLY A 239 -18.67 -8.93 -16.96
C GLY A 239 -18.03 -10.21 -17.52
N LEU A 240 -17.35 -10.99 -16.66
CA LEU A 240 -16.76 -12.29 -17.04
C LEU A 240 -17.82 -13.37 -17.35
N VAL A 241 -18.98 -13.32 -16.68
CA VAL A 241 -20.11 -14.20 -17.01
C VAL A 241 -20.78 -13.80 -18.32
N MET A 242 -20.92 -12.49 -18.58
CA MET A 242 -21.49 -11.98 -19.82
C MET A 242 -20.58 -12.22 -21.04
N ALA A 243 -19.26 -12.22 -20.84
CA ALA A 243 -18.27 -12.54 -21.87
C ALA A 243 -18.07 -14.06 -22.09
N GLY A 244 -18.79 -14.92 -21.36
CA GLY A 244 -18.65 -16.38 -21.45
C GLY A 244 -17.35 -16.94 -20.87
N ALA A 245 -16.50 -16.08 -20.28
CA ALA A 245 -15.24 -16.45 -19.65
C ALA A 245 -15.41 -17.11 -18.27
N ALA A 246 -16.60 -17.00 -17.66
CA ALA A 246 -16.98 -17.68 -16.43
C ALA A 246 -18.43 -18.20 -16.48
N ALA A 247 -18.68 -19.40 -15.94
CA ALA A 247 -20.02 -19.97 -15.87
C ALA A 247 -20.56 -19.95 -14.43
N ARG A 248 -21.75 -19.41 -14.25
CA ARG A 248 -22.43 -19.35 -12.95
C ARG A 248 -22.95 -20.74 -12.58
N ARG A 249 -22.26 -21.47 -11.69
CA ARG A 249 -22.76 -22.74 -11.17
C ARG A 249 -23.58 -22.54 -9.90
N LYS A 250 -24.83 -22.99 -9.95
CA LYS A 250 -25.69 -23.16 -8.77
C LYS A 250 -25.35 -24.51 -8.15
N ILE A 251 -24.75 -24.53 -6.97
CA ILE A 251 -24.52 -25.79 -6.25
C ILE A 251 -25.85 -26.16 -5.58
N CYS A 252 -26.51 -27.18 -6.11
CA CYS A 252 -27.67 -27.79 -5.46
C CYS A 252 -27.16 -28.58 -4.24
N GLY A 253 -27.66 -28.25 -3.05
CA GLY A 253 -27.30 -28.96 -1.83
C GLY A 253 -27.74 -30.42 -1.90
N ARG A 254 -26.85 -31.33 -1.52
CA ARG A 254 -27.22 -32.70 -1.15
C ARG A 254 -27.67 -32.67 0.30
N THR A 255 -28.96 -32.87 0.53
CA THR A 255 -29.50 -33.42 1.77
C THR A 255 -29.29 -34.93 1.71
N ASP A 256 -28.49 -35.47 2.63
CA ASP A 256 -28.48 -36.91 2.91
C ASP A 256 -29.53 -37.20 3.99
N ASN A 257 -30.73 -37.56 3.52
CA ASN A 257 -31.61 -38.64 3.98
C ASN A 257 -32.90 -38.64 3.15
#